data_AF-A0A257JTD6-F1
#
_entry.id   AF-A0A257JTD6-F1
#
_cell.length_a   1.000
_cell.length_b   1.000
_cell.length_c   1.000
_cell.angle_alpha   90.00
_cell.angle_beta   90.00
_cell.angle_gamma   90.00
#
_symmetry.space_group_name_H-M   'P 1'
#
loop_
_entity.id
_entity.type
_entity.pdbx_description
1 polymer ?
#
loop_
_entity_poly.entity_id
_entity_poly.type
_entity_poly.pdbx_seq_one_letter_code
_entity_poly.pdbx_strand_id
1 'polypeptide(L)'
;MSKRTISACAGRVALGAIVALSCAVWLKPQASLAQQRPLSEGVAAIVNDQPITRLDVRQRVQFLIATSGAQQVTPELVQRATSAALNGLIDERLQLQEASKFKVDASDREVDRILTNQARQNGATLETFFRDLAEIGVSAQSYRDKTRAEVVWQRIVSGRFGSRVRVNRDQVKAALDRILANTNKPQYLISEIFLEDENAQTAAQTLEGAKTLVQQLRGGTPFQLVAQQFSFAPSASTGGDMGWITLGELKTEVAAAVEQMGPGTVSDPIVVPGGVMIVSVREKREPSPPKAKL
;
A
#
# COMPACT_ATOMS: atom_id res chain seq x y z
N MET A 1 60.46 -34.49 -21.54
CA MET A 1 61.94 -34.56 -21.55
C MET A 1 62.45 -33.89 -22.81
N SER A 2 63.49 -33.06 -22.67
CA SER A 2 64.38 -32.55 -23.74
C SER A 2 63.81 -31.45 -24.64
N LYS A 3 64.45 -30.31 -24.93
CA LYS A 3 65.66 -29.58 -24.49
C LYS A 3 65.48 -28.18 -25.15
N ARG A 4 65.74 -27.07 -24.43
CA ARG A 4 66.73 -26.00 -24.69
C ARG A 4 66.89 -25.61 -26.18
N THR A 5 66.98 -24.34 -26.59
CA THR A 5 68.11 -23.44 -26.29
C THR A 5 67.84 -21.98 -26.72
N ILE A 6 68.48 -21.06 -26.01
CA ILE A 6 68.64 -19.61 -26.21
C ILE A 6 69.69 -19.34 -27.32
N SER A 7 69.59 -18.25 -28.09
CA SER A 7 70.62 -17.18 -28.14
C SER A 7 70.40 -16.14 -29.25
N ALA A 8 70.86 -14.93 -28.94
CA ALA A 8 70.75 -13.67 -29.65
C ALA A 8 71.69 -13.54 -30.85
N CYS A 9 71.43 -12.57 -31.74
CA CYS A 9 72.48 -11.89 -32.47
C CYS A 9 72.11 -10.44 -32.78
N ALA A 10 73.15 -9.61 -32.81
CA ALA A 10 73.15 -8.17 -32.65
C ALA A 10 73.04 -7.37 -33.96
N GLY A 11 72.58 -6.13 -33.78
CA GLY A 11 72.90 -4.88 -34.49
C GLY A 11 73.48 -4.85 -35.90
N ARG A 12 72.91 -3.96 -36.73
CA ARG A 12 73.66 -2.81 -37.29
C ARG A 12 72.75 -1.75 -37.92
N VAL A 13 73.23 -0.52 -37.79
CA VAL A 13 72.69 0.78 -38.20
C VAL A 13 72.69 0.93 -39.73
N ALA A 14 71.67 1.59 -40.29
CA ALA A 14 71.82 2.40 -41.50
C ALA A 14 70.77 3.53 -41.54
N LEU A 15 71.27 4.77 -41.61
CA LEU A 15 70.54 5.99 -41.93
C LEU A 15 69.85 5.88 -43.30
N GLY A 16 68.68 6.51 -43.45
CA GLY A 16 68.18 6.83 -44.78
C GLY A 16 66.78 7.42 -44.84
N ALA A 17 66.72 8.67 -45.31
CA ALA A 17 65.58 9.33 -45.94
C ALA A 17 64.43 9.84 -45.07
N ILE A 18 64.52 11.15 -44.83
CA ILE A 18 63.45 12.11 -44.58
C ILE A 18 62.29 11.87 -45.55
N VAL A 19 61.12 11.51 -45.02
CA VAL A 19 59.83 11.80 -45.66
C VAL A 19 59.01 12.57 -44.62
N ALA A 20 58.98 13.89 -44.77
CA ALA A 20 58.07 14.75 -44.05
C ALA A 20 56.64 14.49 -44.58
N LEU A 21 55.99 13.44 -44.07
CA LEU A 21 54.55 13.28 -44.20
C LEU A 21 53.89 14.32 -43.31
N SER A 22 53.47 15.42 -43.94
CA SER A 22 52.52 16.36 -43.40
C SER A 22 51.17 15.65 -43.23
N CYS A 23 51.02 14.91 -42.13
CA CYS A 23 49.71 14.47 -41.67
C CYS A 23 48.99 15.72 -41.16
N ALA A 24 48.19 16.32 -42.04
CA ALA A 24 47.09 17.17 -41.62
C ALA A 24 46.13 16.29 -40.80
N VAL A 25 46.40 16.18 -39.50
CA VAL A 25 45.47 15.61 -38.54
C VAL A 25 44.30 16.57 -38.49
N TRP A 26 43.23 16.21 -39.21
CA TRP A 26 41.91 16.79 -39.00
C TRP A 26 41.51 16.44 -37.57
N LEU A 27 41.81 17.35 -36.64
CA LEU A 27 41.30 17.28 -35.29
C LEU A 27 39.79 17.53 -35.39
N LYS A 28 39.02 16.46 -35.65
CA LYS A 28 37.57 16.53 -35.50
C LYS A 28 37.32 17.03 -34.08
N PRO A 29 36.45 18.04 -33.89
CA PRO A 29 36.07 18.43 -32.55
C PRO A 29 35.51 17.16 -31.91
N GLN A 30 36.19 16.65 -30.88
CA GLN A 30 35.56 15.71 -29.98
C GLN A 30 34.43 16.52 -29.36
N ALA A 31 33.22 16.31 -29.88
CA ALA A 31 32.03 16.66 -29.17
C ALA A 31 32.18 15.97 -27.81
N SER A 32 32.55 16.76 -26.81
CA SER A 32 32.39 16.41 -25.42
C SER A 32 30.94 15.97 -25.31
N LEU A 33 30.72 14.66 -25.21
CA LEU A 33 29.44 14.14 -24.81
C LEU A 33 29.23 14.73 -23.42
N ALA A 34 28.34 15.72 -23.36
CA ALA A 34 27.85 16.29 -22.12
C ALA A 34 27.38 15.12 -21.24
N GLN A 35 28.27 14.68 -20.36
CA GLN A 35 28.03 13.60 -19.43
C GLN A 35 27.31 14.22 -18.24
N GLN A 36 26.04 14.56 -18.45
CA GLN A 36 25.09 14.97 -17.43
C GLN A 36 23.66 14.86 -17.99
N ARG A 37 23.19 13.61 -18.15
CA ARG A 37 21.78 13.32 -17.91
C ARG A 37 21.70 12.71 -16.51
N PRO A 38 21.13 13.39 -15.50
CA PRO A 38 20.87 12.74 -14.23
C PRO A 38 19.93 11.55 -14.48
N LEU A 39 20.21 10.43 -13.80
CA LEU A 39 19.47 9.16 -13.78
C LEU A 39 18.02 9.28 -14.26
N SER A 40 17.77 9.09 -15.55
CA SER A 40 16.42 9.05 -16.10
C SER A 40 15.82 7.69 -15.78
N GLU A 41 15.36 7.53 -14.55
CA GLU A 41 14.53 6.39 -14.17
C GLU A 41 13.19 6.54 -14.87
N GLY A 42 12.90 5.63 -15.81
CA GLY A 42 11.75 5.74 -16.71
C GLY A 42 10.41 5.89 -16.00
N VAL A 43 9.39 6.29 -16.75
CA VAL A 43 8.01 6.41 -16.27
C VAL A 43 7.45 5.02 -15.95
N ALA A 44 6.94 4.84 -14.74
CA ALA A 44 6.25 3.63 -14.30
C ALA A 44 4.74 3.72 -14.58
N ALA A 45 4.13 4.88 -14.37
CA ALA A 45 2.74 5.17 -14.71
C ALA A 45 2.55 6.67 -14.93
N ILE A 46 1.42 7.06 -15.52
CA ILE A 46 1.01 8.46 -15.69
C ILE A 46 -0.36 8.62 -15.06
N VAL A 47 -0.51 9.61 -14.18
CA VAL A 47 -1.78 9.95 -13.52
C VAL A 47 -2.21 11.34 -13.98
N ASN A 48 -3.20 11.37 -14.87
CA ASN A 48 -3.54 12.55 -15.67
C ASN A 48 -2.29 13.05 -16.44
N ASP A 49 -1.70 14.17 -16.04
CA ASP A 49 -0.51 14.75 -16.69
C ASP A 49 0.76 14.62 -15.84
N GLN A 50 0.71 13.90 -14.72
CA GLN A 50 1.85 13.75 -13.80
C GLN A 50 2.45 12.34 -13.87
N PRO A 51 3.74 12.21 -14.24
CA PRO A 51 4.40 10.91 -14.25
C PRO A 51 4.72 10.44 -12.82
N ILE A 52 4.55 9.14 -12.61
CA ILE A 52 5.13 8.37 -11.50
C ILE A 52 6.36 7.69 -12.07
N THR A 53 7.53 7.95 -11.49
CA THR A 53 8.81 7.41 -11.95
C THR A 53 9.09 6.04 -11.34
N ARG A 54 9.99 5.26 -11.97
CA ARG A 54 10.50 4.02 -11.37
C ARG A 54 11.24 4.26 -10.05
N LEU A 55 11.80 5.46 -9.85
CA LEU A 55 12.42 5.86 -8.59
C LEU A 55 11.38 5.92 -7.49
N ASP A 56 10.27 6.60 -7.74
CA ASP A 56 9.17 6.76 -6.79
C ASP A 56 8.66 5.39 -6.33
N VAL A 57 8.41 4.49 -7.30
CA VAL A 57 7.95 3.12 -7.02
C VAL A 57 8.98 2.37 -6.19
N ARG A 58 10.27 2.40 -6.57
CA ARG A 58 11.31 1.70 -5.82
C ARG A 58 11.44 2.23 -4.38
N GLN A 59 11.44 3.54 -4.20
CA GLN A 59 11.51 4.16 -2.87
C GLN A 59 10.31 3.71 -2.01
N ARG A 60 9.10 3.73 -2.58
CA ARG A 60 7.92 3.28 -1.86
C ARG A 60 7.95 1.78 -1.54
N VAL A 61 8.45 0.93 -2.44
CA VAL A 61 8.64 -0.50 -2.19
C VAL A 61 9.61 -0.73 -1.04
N GLN A 62 10.77 -0.07 -1.05
CA GLN A 62 11.77 -0.21 0.02
C GLN A 62 11.20 0.19 1.38
N PHE A 63 10.47 1.30 1.42
CA PHE A 63 9.76 1.73 2.62
C PHE A 63 8.79 0.65 3.11
N LEU A 64 7.88 0.18 2.24
CA LEU A 64 6.85 -0.80 2.60
C LEU A 64 7.47 -2.10 3.13
N ILE A 65 8.52 -2.60 2.48
CA ILE A 65 9.24 -3.80 2.93
C ILE A 65 9.89 -3.56 4.29
N ALA A 66 10.63 -2.45 4.46
CA ALA A 66 11.32 -2.13 5.72
C ALA A 66 10.34 -1.98 6.90
N THR A 67 9.13 -1.48 6.66
CA THR A 67 8.10 -1.33 7.70
C THR A 67 7.16 -2.51 7.84
N SER A 68 7.29 -3.56 7.01
CA SER A 68 6.37 -4.71 7.04
C SER A 68 6.55 -5.64 8.24
N GLY A 69 7.70 -5.54 8.95
CA GLY A 69 8.08 -6.48 9.99
C GLY A 69 8.47 -7.87 9.47
N ALA A 70 8.56 -8.05 8.13
CA ALA A 70 8.97 -9.32 7.54
C ALA A 70 10.45 -9.62 7.83
N GLN A 71 10.73 -10.83 8.27
CA GLN A 71 12.09 -11.29 8.55
C GLN A 71 12.88 -11.62 7.28
N GLN A 72 12.17 -11.94 6.18
CA GLN A 72 12.77 -12.32 4.91
C GLN A 72 12.05 -11.62 3.76
N VAL A 73 12.83 -11.15 2.79
CA VAL A 73 12.31 -10.53 1.57
C VAL A 73 12.10 -11.60 0.52
N THR A 74 10.85 -12.05 0.35
CA THR A 74 10.49 -13.05 -0.69
C THR A 74 10.03 -12.37 -1.98
N PRO A 75 10.11 -13.04 -3.15
CA PRO A 75 9.61 -12.50 -4.41
C PRO A 75 8.13 -12.08 -4.33
N GLU A 76 7.30 -12.84 -3.62
CA GLU A 76 5.88 -12.56 -3.45
C GLU A 76 5.64 -11.31 -2.59
N LEU A 77 6.48 -11.08 -1.57
CA LEU A 77 6.43 -9.85 -0.79
C LEU A 77 6.81 -8.64 -1.65
N VAL A 78 7.88 -8.76 -2.45
CA VAL A 78 8.31 -7.68 -3.36
C VAL A 78 7.23 -7.35 -4.37
N GLN A 79 6.57 -8.36 -4.95
CA GLN A 79 5.50 -8.14 -5.92
C GLN A 79 4.29 -7.45 -5.28
N ARG A 80 3.85 -7.91 -4.10
CA ARG A 80 2.76 -7.26 -3.35
C ARG A 80 3.11 -5.83 -2.96
N ALA A 81 4.33 -5.60 -2.47
CA ALA A 81 4.83 -4.26 -2.14
C ALA A 81 4.89 -3.36 -3.38
N THR A 82 5.22 -3.90 -4.55
CA THR A 82 5.25 -3.16 -5.82
C THR A 82 3.85 -2.71 -6.24
N SER A 83 2.87 -3.60 -6.20
CA SER A 83 1.48 -3.24 -6.50
C SER A 83 0.93 -2.22 -5.50
N ALA A 84 1.17 -2.42 -4.21
CA ALA A 84 0.75 -1.48 -3.16
C ALA A 84 1.45 -0.11 -3.30
N ALA A 85 2.73 -0.10 -3.65
CA ALA A 85 3.49 1.12 -3.90
C ALA A 85 2.91 1.90 -5.09
N LEU A 86 2.62 1.22 -6.20
CA LEU A 86 2.07 1.86 -7.38
C LEU A 86 0.69 2.47 -7.09
N ASN A 87 -0.21 1.71 -6.48
CA ASN A 87 -1.54 2.20 -6.11
C ASN A 87 -1.46 3.38 -5.15
N GLY A 88 -0.63 3.28 -4.11
CA GLY A 88 -0.44 4.36 -3.14
C GLY A 88 0.12 5.64 -3.77
N LEU A 89 1.03 5.52 -4.75
CA LEU A 89 1.56 6.67 -5.49
C LEU A 89 0.51 7.27 -6.42
N ILE A 90 -0.35 6.45 -7.03
CA ILE A 90 -1.48 6.94 -7.84
C ILE A 90 -2.43 7.75 -6.97
N ASP A 91 -2.83 7.20 -5.83
CA ASP A 91 -3.71 7.86 -4.87
C ASP A 91 -3.10 9.18 -4.38
N GLU A 92 -1.81 9.18 -4.04
CA GLU A 92 -1.07 10.37 -3.60
C GLU A 92 -1.15 11.49 -4.65
N ARG A 93 -0.92 11.17 -5.94
CA ARG A 93 -1.02 12.16 -7.02
C ARG A 93 -2.44 12.67 -7.20
N LEU A 94 -3.45 11.80 -7.14
CA LEU A 94 -4.85 12.21 -7.24
C LEU A 94 -5.26 13.11 -6.07
N GLN A 95 -4.85 12.79 -4.85
CA GLN A 95 -5.12 13.57 -3.64
C GLN A 95 -4.52 14.98 -3.73
N LEU A 96 -3.25 15.09 -4.13
CA LEU A 96 -2.58 16.38 -4.30
C LEU A 96 -3.21 17.23 -5.42
N GLN A 97 -3.65 16.60 -6.50
CA GLN A 97 -4.39 17.29 -7.57
C GLN A 97 -5.73 17.81 -7.06
N GLU A 98 -6.48 17.02 -6.31
CA GLU A 98 -7.75 17.44 -5.75
C GLU A 98 -7.58 18.56 -4.70
N ALA A 99 -6.54 18.47 -3.87
CA ALA A 99 -6.17 19.52 -2.93
C ALA A 99 -5.89 20.85 -3.62
N SER A 100 -5.18 20.80 -4.75
CA SER A 100 -4.91 21.98 -5.59
C SER A 100 -6.19 22.61 -6.13
N LYS A 101 -7.16 21.81 -6.58
CA LYS A 101 -8.48 22.31 -7.03
C LYS A 101 -9.24 23.03 -5.92
N PHE A 102 -9.19 22.50 -4.70
CA PHE A 102 -9.83 23.10 -3.53
C PHE A 102 -8.99 24.18 -2.82
N LYS A 103 -7.78 24.47 -3.33
CA LYS A 103 -6.82 25.39 -2.70
C LYS A 103 -6.52 25.03 -1.25
N VAL A 104 -6.53 23.74 -0.94
CA VAL A 104 -6.11 23.18 0.34
C VAL A 104 -4.65 22.83 0.22
N ASP A 105 -3.82 23.36 1.13
CA ASP A 105 -2.38 23.12 1.12
C ASP A 105 -1.87 22.88 2.54
N ALA A 106 -0.74 22.19 2.66
CA ALA A 106 -0.05 21.94 3.93
C ALA A 106 1.40 22.41 3.82
N SER A 107 1.74 23.44 4.60
CA SER A 107 3.08 24.02 4.62
C SER A 107 4.14 23.03 5.07
N ASP A 108 5.38 23.19 4.61
CA ASP A 108 6.50 22.33 5.00
C ASP A 108 6.70 22.28 6.52
N ARG A 109 6.53 23.42 7.20
CA ARG A 109 6.60 23.49 8.68
C ARG A 109 5.52 22.65 9.36
N GLU A 110 4.36 22.52 8.75
CA GLU A 110 3.30 21.65 9.26
C GLU A 110 3.65 20.18 9.06
N VAL A 111 4.09 19.83 7.85
CA VAL A 111 4.57 18.47 7.53
C VAL A 111 5.70 18.08 8.50
N ASP A 112 6.67 18.96 8.74
CA ASP A 112 7.75 18.77 9.71
C ASP A 112 7.25 18.48 11.12
N ARG A 113 6.23 19.22 11.59
CA ARG A 113 5.66 19.01 12.92
C ARG A 113 4.99 17.66 13.03
N ILE A 114 4.25 17.24 12.01
CA ILE A 114 3.59 15.93 11.97
C ILE A 114 4.64 14.82 12.00
N LEU A 115 5.65 14.92 11.15
CA LEU A 115 6.74 13.96 11.09
C LEU A 115 7.57 13.92 12.38
N THR A 116 7.79 15.06 13.03
CA THR A 116 8.46 15.13 14.34
C THR A 116 7.67 14.37 15.40
N ASN A 117 6.35 14.57 15.44
CA ASN A 117 5.49 13.86 16.38
C ASN A 117 5.47 12.36 16.11
N GLN A 118 5.43 11.96 14.84
CA GLN A 118 5.47 10.56 14.43
C GLN A 118 6.81 9.88 14.78
N ALA A 119 7.94 10.57 14.55
CA ALA A 119 9.25 10.08 14.95
C ALA A 119 9.32 9.87 16.48
N ARG A 120 8.81 10.84 17.25
CA ARG A 120 8.77 10.75 18.73
C ARG A 120 7.92 9.58 19.24
N GLN A 121 6.80 9.27 18.58
CA GLN A 121 5.98 8.11 18.93
C GLN A 121 6.74 6.78 18.76
N ASN A 122 7.73 6.75 17.87
CA ASN A 122 8.61 5.60 17.65
C ASN A 122 9.95 5.72 18.40
N GLY A 123 10.07 6.63 19.38
CA GLY A 123 11.29 6.82 20.16
C GLY A 123 12.46 7.46 19.40
N ALA A 124 12.21 8.07 18.23
CA ALA A 124 13.22 8.66 17.36
C ALA A 124 13.11 10.19 17.27
N THR A 125 14.19 10.84 16.84
CA THR A 125 14.16 12.24 16.38
C THR A 125 13.83 12.28 14.88
N LEU A 126 13.36 13.42 14.37
CA LEU A 126 13.11 13.59 12.94
C LEU A 126 14.37 13.37 12.10
N GLU A 127 15.52 13.80 12.60
CA GLU A 127 16.83 13.61 11.96
C GLU A 127 17.19 12.12 11.88
N THR A 128 17.10 11.39 12.99
CA THR A 128 17.33 9.94 13.02
C THR A 128 16.37 9.23 12.08
N PHE A 129 15.09 9.58 12.11
CA PHE A 129 14.09 8.99 11.22
C PHE A 129 14.47 9.13 9.74
N PHE A 130 14.87 10.32 9.30
CA PHE A 130 15.27 10.52 7.91
C PHE A 130 16.61 9.90 7.55
N ARG A 131 17.55 9.81 8.50
CA ARG A 131 18.79 9.07 8.31
C ARG A 131 18.49 7.59 8.05
N ASP A 132 17.66 6.98 8.89
CA ASP A 132 17.31 5.56 8.79
C ASP A 132 16.53 5.29 7.47
N LEU A 133 15.67 6.22 7.03
CA LEU A 133 15.03 6.15 5.71
C LEU A 133 16.05 6.26 4.56
N ALA A 134 17.03 7.15 4.68
CA ALA A 134 18.06 7.30 3.65
C ALA A 134 18.93 6.04 3.52
N GLU A 135 19.20 5.32 4.62
CA GLU A 135 19.94 4.05 4.61
C GLU A 135 19.24 2.97 3.79
N ILE A 136 17.91 2.94 3.79
CA ILE A 136 17.10 2.02 2.96
C ILE A 136 16.76 2.60 1.57
N GLY A 137 17.36 3.73 1.21
CA GLY A 137 17.20 4.36 -0.11
C GLY A 137 15.91 5.16 -0.31
N VAL A 138 15.23 5.54 0.77
CA VAL A 138 14.01 6.36 0.75
C VAL A 138 14.38 7.82 0.99
N SER A 139 14.02 8.71 0.06
CA SER A 139 14.32 10.13 0.21
C SER A 139 13.39 10.80 1.22
N ALA A 140 13.94 11.74 2.01
CA ALA A 140 13.14 12.57 2.91
C ALA A 140 12.02 13.31 2.16
N GLN A 141 12.31 13.78 0.93
CA GLN A 141 11.32 14.48 0.11
C GLN A 141 10.14 13.57 -0.27
N SER A 142 10.40 12.34 -0.72
CA SER A 142 9.33 11.39 -1.06
C SER A 142 8.42 11.12 0.15
N TYR A 143 8.99 11.01 1.35
CA TYR A 143 8.20 10.82 2.56
C TYR A 143 7.41 12.08 2.96
N ARG A 144 7.98 13.27 2.75
CA ARG A 144 7.26 14.54 2.96
C ARG A 144 6.08 14.70 2.03
N ASP A 145 6.26 14.35 0.76
CA ASP A 145 5.21 14.43 -0.25
C ASP A 145 4.05 13.48 0.08
N LYS A 146 4.37 12.25 0.53
CA LYS A 146 3.39 11.32 1.11
C LYS A 146 2.59 11.95 2.24
N THR A 147 3.27 12.48 3.26
CA THR A 147 2.61 13.07 4.43
C THR A 147 1.79 14.31 4.04
N ARG A 148 2.27 15.12 3.08
CA ARG A 148 1.52 16.26 2.56
C ARG A 148 0.19 15.80 1.96
N ALA A 149 0.21 14.78 1.11
CA ALA A 149 -0.98 14.20 0.49
C ALA A 149 -2.00 13.71 1.52
N GLU A 150 -1.55 12.97 2.53
CA GLU A 150 -2.40 12.47 3.63
C GLU A 150 -3.11 13.60 4.37
N VAL A 151 -2.37 14.67 4.70
CA VAL A 151 -2.90 15.82 5.45
C VAL A 151 -3.91 16.61 4.64
N VAL A 152 -3.59 16.93 3.38
CA VAL A 152 -4.52 17.70 2.54
C VAL A 152 -5.76 16.89 2.22
N TRP A 153 -5.63 15.58 2.03
CA TRP A 153 -6.78 14.70 1.81
C TRP A 153 -7.70 14.64 3.02
N GLN A 154 -7.15 14.43 4.22
CA GLN A 154 -7.93 14.42 5.47
C GLN A 154 -8.73 15.72 5.63
N ARG A 155 -8.14 16.88 5.30
CA ARG A 155 -8.81 18.18 5.34
C ARG A 155 -9.95 18.27 4.34
N ILE A 156 -9.75 17.82 3.10
CA ILE A 156 -10.80 17.80 2.07
C ILE A 156 -11.98 16.95 2.52
N VAL A 157 -11.71 15.73 3.01
CA VAL A 157 -12.74 14.80 3.50
C VAL A 157 -13.47 15.42 4.70
N SER A 158 -12.73 15.88 5.71
CA SER A 158 -13.30 16.47 6.92
C SER A 158 -14.10 17.74 6.61
N GLY A 159 -13.63 18.59 5.69
CA GLY A 159 -14.34 19.79 5.28
C GLY A 159 -15.63 19.51 4.51
N ARG A 160 -15.60 18.56 3.56
CA ARG A 160 -16.75 18.23 2.70
C ARG A 160 -17.81 17.37 3.39
N PHE A 161 -17.40 16.49 4.29
CA PHE A 161 -18.31 15.53 4.94
C PHE A 161 -18.51 15.81 6.42
N GLY A 162 -17.52 16.34 7.14
CA GLY A 162 -17.64 16.63 8.58
C GLY A 162 -18.71 17.65 8.92
N SER A 163 -18.94 18.65 8.06
CA SER A 163 -20.02 19.64 8.24
C SER A 163 -21.43 19.09 7.97
N ARG A 164 -21.54 17.94 7.28
CA ARG A 164 -22.82 17.27 6.97
C ARG A 164 -23.22 16.23 8.02
N VAL A 165 -22.28 15.77 8.85
CA VAL A 165 -22.56 14.83 9.94
C VAL A 165 -22.95 15.61 11.19
N ARG A 166 -24.23 15.96 11.31
CA ARG A 166 -24.81 16.44 12.58
C ARG A 166 -25.23 15.24 13.42
N VAL A 167 -24.47 14.95 14.48
CA VAL A 167 -24.88 13.97 15.48
C VAL A 167 -25.89 14.62 16.43
N ASN A 168 -27.17 14.25 16.32
CA ASN A 168 -28.22 14.75 17.23
C ASN A 168 -28.25 13.89 18.52
N ARG A 169 -28.70 14.47 19.64
CA ARG A 169 -28.96 13.75 20.90
C ARG A 169 -29.84 12.52 20.70
N ASP A 170 -30.79 12.56 19.77
CA ASP A 170 -31.63 11.42 19.43
C ASP A 170 -30.84 10.26 18.79
N GLN A 171 -29.82 10.57 17.99
CA GLN A 171 -28.92 9.55 17.43
C GLN A 171 -27.98 8.99 18.48
N VAL A 172 -27.50 9.83 19.42
CA VAL A 172 -26.72 9.37 20.58
C VAL A 172 -27.55 8.45 21.45
N LYS A 173 -28.80 8.83 21.74
CA LYS A 173 -29.73 7.99 22.49
C LYS A 173 -30.04 6.70 21.75
N ALA A 174 -30.34 6.75 20.45
CA ALA A 174 -30.58 5.56 19.65
C ALA A 174 -29.35 4.62 19.60
N ALA A 175 -28.14 5.17 19.53
CA ALA A 175 -26.90 4.39 19.61
C ALA A 175 -26.72 3.77 21.00
N LEU A 176 -26.95 4.53 22.07
CA LEU A 176 -26.89 4.04 23.46
C LEU A 176 -27.95 2.94 23.71
N ASP A 177 -29.18 3.16 23.27
CA ASP A 177 -30.27 2.19 23.36
C ASP A 177 -29.93 0.92 22.57
N ARG A 178 -29.25 1.03 21.40
CA ARG A 178 -28.71 -0.12 20.66
C ARG A 178 -27.67 -0.89 21.45
N ILE A 179 -26.71 -0.18 22.05
CA ILE A 179 -25.65 -0.79 22.87
C ILE A 179 -26.26 -1.54 24.06
N LEU A 180 -27.20 -0.90 24.77
CA LEU A 180 -27.92 -1.51 25.89
C LEU A 180 -28.76 -2.72 25.43
N ALA A 181 -29.50 -2.60 24.33
CA ALA A 181 -30.30 -3.69 23.77
C ALA A 181 -29.46 -4.88 23.29
N ASN A 182 -28.19 -4.65 22.97
CA ASN A 182 -27.27 -5.70 22.52
C ASN A 182 -26.39 -6.26 23.65
N THR A 183 -26.43 -5.68 24.86
CA THR A 183 -25.64 -6.14 26.02
C THR A 183 -25.98 -7.57 26.44
N ASN A 184 -27.24 -7.99 26.23
CA ASN A 184 -27.73 -9.33 26.53
C ASN A 184 -27.83 -10.23 25.29
N LYS A 185 -27.15 -9.89 24.19
CA LYS A 185 -27.18 -10.70 22.96
C LYS A 185 -25.85 -11.43 22.75
N PRO A 186 -25.87 -12.61 22.09
CA PRO A 186 -24.65 -13.31 21.72
C PRO A 186 -23.75 -12.42 20.85
N GLN A 187 -22.44 -12.55 21.07
CA GLN A 187 -21.43 -11.89 20.25
C GLN A 187 -20.74 -12.93 19.37
N TYR A 188 -20.36 -12.51 18.18
CA TYR A 188 -19.73 -13.32 17.16
C TYR A 188 -18.38 -12.71 16.82
N LEU A 189 -17.32 -13.51 16.88
CA LEU A 189 -16.01 -13.15 16.38
C LEU A 189 -15.98 -13.49 14.90
N ILE A 190 -16.02 -12.50 14.02
CA ILE A 190 -16.17 -12.75 12.58
C ILE A 190 -15.02 -12.17 11.75
N SER A 191 -14.90 -12.69 10.53
CA SER A 191 -14.07 -12.11 9.48
C SER A 191 -14.89 -11.93 8.21
N GLU A 192 -14.58 -10.91 7.41
CA GLU A 192 -15.30 -10.58 6.18
C GLU A 192 -14.39 -10.52 4.94
N ILE A 193 -14.99 -10.80 3.79
CA ILE A 193 -14.48 -10.48 2.46
C ILE A 193 -15.61 -9.74 1.75
N PHE A 194 -15.31 -8.56 1.20
CA PHE A 194 -16.24 -7.81 0.37
C PHE A 194 -15.71 -7.71 -1.05
N LEU A 195 -16.51 -8.14 -2.02
CA LEU A 195 -16.24 -7.98 -3.44
C LEU A 195 -17.17 -6.88 -3.96
N GLU A 196 -16.60 -5.82 -4.53
CA GLU A 196 -17.34 -4.67 -5.04
C GLU A 196 -17.91 -4.96 -6.43
N ASP A 197 -19.15 -4.54 -6.67
CA ASP A 197 -19.71 -4.48 -8.02
C ASP A 197 -19.24 -3.20 -8.71
N GLU A 198 -18.41 -3.33 -9.75
CA GLU A 198 -17.98 -2.17 -10.54
C GLU A 198 -19.18 -1.46 -11.20
N ASN A 199 -20.21 -2.22 -11.61
CA ASN A 199 -21.47 -1.70 -12.12
C ASN A 199 -22.58 -2.77 -12.05
N ALA A 200 -23.81 -2.39 -12.43
CA ALA A 200 -24.96 -3.28 -12.39
C ALA A 200 -24.81 -4.50 -13.33
N GLN A 201 -24.01 -4.41 -14.39
CA GLN A 201 -23.79 -5.48 -15.36
C GLN A 201 -22.80 -6.52 -14.84
N THR A 202 -21.90 -6.17 -13.93
CA THR A 202 -20.89 -7.08 -13.37
C THR A 202 -21.39 -7.86 -12.15
N ALA A 203 -22.52 -7.49 -11.55
CA ALA A 203 -23.02 -8.12 -10.32
C ALA A 203 -23.14 -9.66 -10.38
N ALA A 204 -23.58 -10.19 -11.54
CA ALA A 204 -23.64 -11.64 -11.74
C ALA A 204 -22.25 -12.30 -11.75
N GLN A 205 -21.25 -11.62 -12.33
CA GLN A 205 -19.87 -12.11 -12.35
C GLN A 205 -19.22 -12.04 -10.97
N THR A 206 -19.46 -10.96 -10.22
CA THR A 206 -19.02 -10.83 -8.82
C THR A 206 -19.57 -11.98 -7.96
N LEU A 207 -20.85 -12.31 -8.13
CA LEU A 207 -21.49 -13.41 -7.40
C LEU A 207 -20.89 -14.78 -7.76
N GLU A 208 -20.63 -15.06 -9.04
CA GLU A 208 -19.97 -16.30 -9.45
C GLU A 208 -18.54 -16.38 -8.91
N GLY A 209 -17.78 -15.28 -8.95
CA GLY A 209 -16.45 -15.19 -8.33
C GLY A 209 -16.50 -15.46 -6.83
N ALA A 210 -17.48 -14.89 -6.13
CA ALA A 210 -17.69 -15.14 -4.70
C ALA A 210 -17.99 -16.63 -4.41
N LYS A 211 -18.79 -17.30 -5.25
CA LYS A 211 -19.04 -18.75 -5.11
C LYS A 211 -17.76 -19.55 -5.24
N THR A 212 -16.88 -19.22 -6.19
CA THR A 212 -15.58 -19.87 -6.33
C THR A 212 -14.71 -19.66 -5.08
N LEU A 213 -14.66 -18.45 -4.54
CA LEU A 213 -13.91 -18.17 -3.30
C LEU A 213 -14.47 -18.97 -2.11
N VAL A 214 -15.80 -19.03 -1.94
CA VAL A 214 -16.42 -19.84 -0.89
C VAL A 214 -16.02 -21.30 -0.98
N GLN A 215 -15.97 -21.88 -2.18
CA GLN A 215 -15.50 -23.27 -2.37
C GLN A 215 -14.04 -23.44 -1.93
N GLN A 216 -13.16 -22.51 -2.30
CA GLN A 216 -11.75 -22.55 -1.89
C GLN A 216 -11.57 -22.39 -0.37
N LEU A 217 -12.33 -21.49 0.24
CA LEU A 217 -12.32 -21.23 1.69
C LEU A 217 -12.79 -22.47 2.46
N ARG A 218 -13.90 -23.08 2.03
CA ARG A 218 -14.40 -24.35 2.61
C ARG A 218 -13.45 -25.52 2.35
N GLY A 219 -12.65 -25.46 1.28
CA GLY A 219 -11.56 -26.38 1.00
C GLY A 219 -10.31 -26.22 1.88
N GLY A 220 -10.30 -25.26 2.82
CA GLY A 220 -9.21 -25.04 3.77
C GLY A 220 -8.24 -23.91 3.40
N THR A 221 -8.51 -23.15 2.34
CA THR A 221 -7.73 -21.94 2.03
C THR A 221 -7.84 -20.93 3.19
N PRO A 222 -6.72 -20.39 3.72
CA PRO A 222 -6.78 -19.44 4.82
C PRO A 222 -7.58 -18.18 4.47
N PHE A 223 -8.62 -17.89 5.25
CA PHE A 223 -9.54 -16.77 5.02
C PHE A 223 -8.82 -15.43 4.94
N GLN A 224 -7.82 -15.23 5.82
CA GLN A 224 -7.04 -14.00 5.91
C GLN A 224 -6.28 -13.69 4.62
N LEU A 225 -5.76 -14.71 3.93
CA LEU A 225 -5.04 -14.53 2.67
C LEU A 225 -5.98 -14.12 1.55
N VAL A 226 -7.16 -14.74 1.49
CA VAL A 226 -8.20 -14.38 0.51
C VAL A 226 -8.69 -12.96 0.76
N ALA A 227 -8.91 -12.59 2.02
CA ALA A 227 -9.31 -11.24 2.39
C ALA A 227 -8.26 -10.19 2.00
N GLN A 228 -6.98 -10.42 2.32
CA GLN A 228 -5.90 -9.49 1.95
C GLN A 228 -5.76 -9.32 0.43
N GLN A 229 -6.04 -10.37 -0.34
CA GLN A 229 -5.81 -10.40 -1.78
C GLN A 229 -6.98 -9.85 -2.60
N PHE A 230 -8.22 -10.09 -2.16
CA PHE A 230 -9.41 -9.86 -2.97
C PHE A 230 -10.45 -8.95 -2.33
N SER A 231 -10.38 -8.70 -1.02
CA SER A 231 -11.39 -7.89 -0.35
C SER A 231 -11.18 -6.40 -0.58
N PHE A 232 -12.26 -5.70 -0.90
CA PHE A 232 -12.34 -4.24 -0.97
C PHE A 232 -12.76 -3.61 0.37
N ALA A 233 -13.05 -4.42 1.39
CA ALA A 233 -13.36 -3.90 2.72
C ALA A 233 -12.12 -3.28 3.39
N PRO A 234 -12.27 -2.25 4.25
CA PRO A 234 -11.14 -1.70 5.02
C PRO A 234 -10.39 -2.72 5.87
N SER A 235 -11.12 -3.74 6.35
CA SER A 235 -10.60 -4.88 7.12
C SER A 235 -9.67 -5.79 6.31
N ALA A 236 -9.60 -5.67 4.97
CA ALA A 236 -8.70 -6.47 4.12
C ALA A 236 -7.25 -6.40 4.59
N SER A 237 -6.79 -5.20 4.98
CA SER A 237 -5.43 -4.96 5.49
C SER A 237 -5.10 -5.77 6.76
N THR A 238 -6.10 -6.14 7.54
CA THR A 238 -6.00 -6.96 8.76
C THR A 238 -6.53 -8.39 8.54
N GLY A 239 -6.57 -8.88 7.30
CA GLY A 239 -7.03 -10.23 6.99
C GLY A 239 -8.54 -10.43 7.11
N GLY A 240 -9.31 -9.36 6.96
CA GLY A 240 -10.77 -9.36 7.07
C GLY A 240 -11.27 -9.36 8.50
N ASP A 241 -10.42 -9.13 9.52
CA ASP A 241 -10.84 -9.19 10.92
C ASP A 241 -11.78 -8.04 11.30
N MET A 242 -12.99 -8.37 11.80
CA MET A 242 -13.96 -7.40 12.32
C MET A 242 -14.10 -7.44 13.85
N GLY A 243 -13.40 -8.35 14.52
CA GLY A 243 -13.49 -8.54 15.97
C GLY A 243 -14.84 -9.13 16.43
N TRP A 244 -15.13 -8.91 17.70
CA TRP A 244 -16.37 -9.33 18.36
C TRP A 244 -17.49 -8.32 18.09
N ILE A 245 -18.55 -8.78 17.45
CA ILE A 245 -19.71 -7.95 17.11
C ILE A 245 -21.02 -8.62 17.49
N THR A 246 -22.08 -7.85 17.59
CA THR A 246 -23.45 -8.35 17.73
C THR A 246 -24.16 -8.35 16.38
N LEU A 247 -25.18 -9.20 16.20
CA LEU A 247 -25.95 -9.23 14.94
C LEU A 247 -26.58 -7.87 14.58
N GLY A 248 -26.88 -7.03 15.57
CA GLY A 248 -27.45 -5.70 15.35
C GLY A 248 -26.48 -4.66 14.76
N GLU A 249 -25.19 -5.00 14.68
CA GLU A 249 -24.16 -4.16 14.06
C GLU A 249 -23.92 -4.53 12.59
N LEU A 250 -24.43 -5.69 12.15
CA LEU A 250 -24.32 -6.17 10.78
C LEU A 250 -25.42 -5.60 9.88
N LYS A 251 -25.15 -5.59 8.57
CA LYS A 251 -26.20 -5.42 7.55
C LYS A 251 -27.24 -6.53 7.71
N THR A 252 -28.51 -6.24 7.45
CA THR A 252 -29.62 -7.16 7.71
C THR A 252 -29.44 -8.53 7.05
N GLU A 253 -28.97 -8.55 5.81
CA GLU A 253 -28.72 -9.76 5.03
C GLU A 253 -27.58 -10.59 5.64
N VAL A 254 -26.54 -9.92 6.15
CA VAL A 254 -25.39 -10.57 6.77
C VAL A 254 -25.74 -11.10 8.16
N ALA A 255 -26.52 -10.33 8.94
CA ALA A 255 -27.00 -10.74 10.24
C ALA A 255 -27.82 -12.03 10.15
N ALA A 256 -28.73 -12.12 9.18
CA ALA A 256 -29.56 -13.31 8.95
C ALA A 256 -28.73 -14.56 8.62
N ALA A 257 -27.65 -14.40 7.83
CA ALA A 257 -26.73 -15.50 7.54
C ALA A 257 -25.93 -15.92 8.79
N VAL A 258 -25.33 -14.96 9.49
CA VAL A 258 -24.49 -15.22 10.68
C VAL A 258 -25.29 -15.86 11.82
N GLU A 259 -26.57 -15.51 11.98
CA GLU A 259 -27.44 -16.10 13.00
C GLU A 259 -27.59 -17.62 12.87
N GLN A 260 -27.59 -18.12 11.63
CA GLN A 260 -27.73 -19.54 11.30
C GLN A 260 -26.38 -20.28 11.29
N MET A 261 -25.28 -19.55 11.45
CA MET A 261 -23.92 -20.09 11.36
C MET A 261 -23.36 -20.52 12.71
N GLY A 262 -22.64 -21.64 12.70
CA GLY A 262 -21.83 -22.08 13.84
C GLY A 262 -20.40 -21.53 13.79
N PRO A 263 -19.67 -21.55 14.91
CA PRO A 263 -18.23 -21.29 14.92
C PRO A 263 -17.46 -22.20 13.95
N GLY A 264 -16.42 -21.67 13.31
CA GLY A 264 -15.61 -22.34 12.30
C GLY A 264 -16.22 -22.39 10.89
N THR A 265 -17.39 -21.80 10.66
CA THR A 265 -18.10 -21.91 9.37
C THR A 265 -17.90 -20.68 8.48
N VAL A 266 -17.94 -20.91 7.16
CA VAL A 266 -17.91 -19.88 6.12
C VAL A 266 -19.27 -19.82 5.43
N SER A 267 -19.83 -18.61 5.32
CA SER A 267 -21.13 -18.36 4.73
C SER A 267 -21.16 -18.72 3.24
N ASP A 268 -22.36 -18.88 2.69
CA ASP A 268 -22.54 -18.71 1.25
C ASP A 268 -22.33 -17.23 0.86
N PRO A 269 -22.17 -16.89 -0.43
CA PRO A 269 -22.10 -15.51 -0.86
C PRO A 269 -23.38 -14.74 -0.53
N ILE A 270 -23.25 -13.63 0.18
CA ILE A 270 -24.36 -12.79 0.63
C ILE A 270 -24.39 -11.54 -0.24
N VAL A 271 -25.43 -11.39 -1.06
CA VAL A 271 -25.62 -10.18 -1.85
C VAL A 271 -25.99 -9.03 -0.93
N VAL A 272 -25.26 -7.92 -1.03
CA VAL A 272 -25.48 -6.70 -0.24
C VAL A 272 -25.47 -5.49 -1.17
N PRO A 273 -25.97 -4.32 -0.74
CA PRO A 273 -25.81 -3.10 -1.52
C PRO A 273 -24.32 -2.84 -1.84
N GLY A 274 -24.03 -2.72 -3.14
CA GLY A 274 -22.69 -2.44 -3.67
C GLY A 274 -21.82 -3.66 -3.98
N GLY A 275 -22.28 -4.89 -3.74
CA GLY A 275 -21.48 -6.07 -4.05
C GLY A 275 -21.89 -7.35 -3.32
N VAL A 276 -20.90 -8.20 -3.06
CA VAL A 276 -21.10 -9.51 -2.42
C VAL A 276 -20.18 -9.65 -1.22
N MET A 277 -20.73 -10.11 -0.10
CA MET A 277 -19.99 -10.40 1.12
C MET A 277 -19.86 -11.90 1.36
N ILE A 278 -18.71 -12.31 1.88
CA ILE A 278 -18.48 -13.65 2.44
C ILE A 278 -18.04 -13.44 3.88
N VAL A 279 -18.63 -14.18 4.81
CA VAL A 279 -18.33 -14.07 6.24
C VAL A 279 -17.87 -15.41 6.79
N SER A 280 -16.90 -15.38 7.69
CA SER A 280 -16.52 -16.51 8.51
C SER A 280 -16.81 -16.21 9.98
N VAL A 281 -17.53 -17.12 10.65
CA VAL A 281 -17.73 -17.04 12.11
C VAL A 281 -16.63 -17.85 12.76
N ARG A 282 -15.68 -17.20 13.41
CA ARG A 282 -14.56 -17.86 14.10
C ARG A 282 -14.99 -18.37 15.48
N GLU A 283 -15.68 -17.54 16.25
CA GLU A 283 -16.19 -17.88 17.57
C GLU A 283 -17.57 -17.26 17.81
N LYS A 284 -18.30 -17.84 18.76
CA LYS A 284 -19.54 -17.30 19.31
C LYS A 284 -19.45 -17.35 20.82
N ARG A 285 -19.81 -16.26 21.50
CA ARG A 285 -19.90 -16.22 22.96
C ARG A 285 -21.24 -15.68 23.38
N GLU A 286 -21.78 -16.28 24.43
CA GLU A 286 -22.94 -15.75 25.12
C GLU A 286 -22.56 -14.47 25.87
N PRO A 287 -23.49 -13.53 26.05
CA PRO A 287 -23.25 -12.30 26.80
C PRO A 287 -22.78 -12.63 28.21
N SER A 288 -21.65 -12.06 28.62
CA SER A 288 -21.25 -12.07 30.03
C SER A 288 -21.96 -10.91 30.71
N PRO A 289 -22.75 -11.15 31.78
CA PRO A 289 -23.39 -10.05 32.48
C PRO A 289 -22.32 -9.06 32.94
N PRO A 290 -22.56 -7.75 32.84
CA PRO A 290 -21.60 -6.76 33.26
C PRO A 290 -21.22 -7.06 34.72
N LYS A 291 -19.93 -7.25 34.99
CA LYS A 291 -19.41 -7.25 36.36
C LYS A 291 -19.64 -5.84 36.89
N ALA A 292 -20.78 -5.62 37.54
CA ALA A 292 -21.06 -4.40 38.26
C ALA A 292 -19.98 -4.25 39.35
N LYS A 293 -18.98 -3.42 39.09
CA LYS A 293 -18.26 -2.75 40.16
C LYS A 293 -19.06 -1.49 40.47
N LEU A 294 -19.90 -1.60 41.50
CA LEU A 294 -20.29 -0.43 42.31
C LEU A 294 -19.06 0.02 43.11
#